data_AF-A0A1A8E3F3-F1
#
_entry.id   AF-A0A1A8E3F3-F1
#
_cell.length_a   1.000
_cell.length_b   1.000
_cell.length_c   1.000
_cell.angle_alpha   90.00
_cell.angle_beta   90.00
_cell.angle_gamma   90.00
#
_symmetry.space_group_name_H-M   'P 1'
#
loop_
_entity.id
_entity.type
_entity.pdbx_description
1 polymer ?
#
loop_
_entity_poly.entity_id
_entity_poly.type
_entity_poly.pdbx_seq_one_letter_code
_entity_poly.pdbx_strand_id
1 'polypeptide(L)'
;HAPLWITEPHPTQMNQVVNRTVCSAWSGSCCLFPTHTIQVKLCSGYYVYKLGKPSVCYLAYCAEPNVLMPDGFRVSGQTQNSITLQWNKMDNIIFVLQFNGTETS
;
A
#
# COMPACT_ATOMS: atom_id res chain seq x y z
N HIS A 1 -17.98 0.53 -3.78
CA HIS A 1 -16.59 0.75 -4.24
C HIS A 1 -15.96 -0.60 -4.53
N ALA A 2 -15.07 -0.68 -5.52
CA ALA A 2 -14.31 -1.89 -5.82
C ALA A 2 -12.80 -1.66 -5.76
N PRO A 3 -12.07 -2.64 -5.23
CA PRO A 3 -10.62 -2.57 -5.17
C PRO A 3 -9.96 -2.83 -6.54
N LEU A 4 -8.86 -2.14 -6.76
CA LEU A 4 -7.92 -2.33 -7.86
C LEU A 4 -6.70 -3.11 -7.37
N TRP A 5 -6.37 -4.19 -8.07
CA TRP A 5 -5.27 -5.09 -7.72
C TRP A 5 -4.26 -5.17 -8.86
N ILE A 6 -2.99 -5.32 -8.51
CA ILE A 6 -1.92 -5.61 -9.46
C ILE A 6 -1.96 -7.11 -9.75
N THR A 7 -2.05 -7.50 -11.02
CA THR A 7 -2.13 -8.92 -11.41
C THR A 7 -0.77 -9.59 -11.58
N GLU A 8 0.29 -8.79 -11.66
CA GLU A 8 1.65 -9.24 -11.95
C GLU A 8 2.56 -9.06 -10.73
N PRO A 9 3.58 -9.92 -10.56
CA PRO A 9 4.50 -9.85 -9.43
C PRO A 9 5.32 -8.55 -9.43
N HIS A 10 5.72 -8.12 -8.23
CA HIS A 10 6.56 -6.94 -8.04
C HIS A 10 7.95 -7.12 -8.69
N PRO A 11 8.56 -6.03 -9.20
CA PRO A 11 9.91 -6.11 -9.79
C PRO A 11 10.93 -6.55 -8.74
N THR A 12 11.80 -7.49 -9.08
CA THR A 12 12.85 -8.00 -8.19
C THR A 12 14.21 -7.33 -8.42
N GLN A 13 14.37 -6.62 -9.55
CA GLN A 13 15.61 -5.92 -9.88
C GLN A 13 15.59 -4.48 -9.36
N MET A 14 16.62 -4.10 -8.60
CA MET A 14 16.75 -2.75 -8.05
C MET A 14 16.79 -1.69 -9.16
N ASN A 15 16.12 -0.57 -8.93
CA ASN A 15 15.95 0.56 -9.83
C ASN A 15 15.21 0.27 -11.14
N GLN A 16 14.69 -0.94 -11.34
CA GLN A 16 13.89 -1.28 -12.51
C GLN A 16 12.48 -0.70 -12.38
N VAL A 17 12.06 0.07 -13.39
CA VAL A 17 10.68 0.54 -13.53
C VAL A 17 9.93 -0.43 -14.46
N VAL A 18 8.87 -1.06 -13.95
CA VAL A 18 7.99 -1.93 -14.72
C VAL A 18 6.60 -1.34 -14.82
N ASN A 19 5.97 -1.54 -15.97
CA ASN A 19 4.55 -1.25 -16.12
C ASN A 19 3.77 -2.47 -15.62
N ARG A 20 2.72 -2.21 -14.85
CA ARG A 20 1.88 -3.24 -14.23
C ARG A 20 0.43 -2.93 -14.53
N THR A 21 -0.28 -3.93 -15.04
CA THR A 21 -1.71 -3.77 -15.31
C THR A 21 -2.49 -3.90 -14.01
N VAL A 22 -3.38 -2.94 -13.74
CA VAL A 22 -4.28 -2.99 -12.59
C VAL A 22 -5.68 -3.41 -13.00
N CYS A 23 -6.22 -4.39 -12.30
CA CYS A 23 -7.52 -4.97 -12.59
C CYS A 23 -8.55 -4.66 -11.51
N SER A 24 -9.79 -4.44 -11.92
CA SER A 24 -10.92 -4.22 -11.02
C SER A 24 -11.49 -5.54 -10.53
N ALA A 25 -11.61 -5.69 -9.21
CA ALA A 25 -12.32 -6.81 -8.62
C ALA A 25 -13.77 -6.39 -8.36
N TRP A 26 -14.71 -6.87 -9.18
CA TRP A 26 -16.14 -6.51 -9.13
C TRP A 26 -17.03 -7.71 -9.45
N SER A 27 -18.22 -7.77 -8.83
CA SER A 27 -19.24 -8.82 -9.05
C SER A 27 -18.73 -10.26 -8.94
N GLY A 28 -17.82 -10.53 -8.00
CA GLY A 28 -17.25 -11.88 -7.79
C GLY A 28 -16.13 -12.25 -8.76
N SER A 29 -15.82 -11.42 -9.76
CA SER A 29 -14.62 -11.58 -10.57
C SER A 29 -13.43 -10.89 -9.90
N CYS A 30 -12.31 -11.61 -9.78
CA CYS A 30 -11.03 -11.05 -9.33
C CYS A 30 -10.42 -10.06 -10.34
N CYS A 31 -10.83 -10.16 -11.60
CA CYS A 31 -10.41 -9.27 -12.67
C CYS A 31 -11.52 -9.14 -13.70
N LEU A 32 -12.46 -8.21 -13.48
CA LEU A 32 -13.58 -8.01 -14.39
C LEU A 32 -13.13 -7.30 -15.67
N PHE A 33 -12.30 -6.26 -15.53
CA PHE A 33 -11.67 -5.59 -16.66
C PHE A 33 -10.35 -4.93 -16.25
N PRO A 34 -9.31 -4.97 -17.11
CA PRO A 34 -8.12 -4.16 -16.90
C PRO A 34 -8.51 -2.69 -17.02
N THR A 35 -8.07 -1.87 -16.06
CA THR A 35 -8.46 -0.47 -16.03
C THR A 35 -7.42 0.41 -16.71
N HIS A 36 -6.17 0.32 -16.27
CA HIS A 36 -5.04 1.03 -16.83
C HIS A 36 -3.72 0.43 -16.31
N THR A 37 -2.59 0.96 -16.77
CA THR A 37 -1.27 0.56 -16.31
C THR A 37 -0.74 1.55 -15.27
N ILE A 38 -0.15 1.01 -14.20
CA ILE A 38 0.65 1.77 -13.24
C ILE A 38 2.12 1.48 -13.45
N GLN A 39 3.00 2.31 -12.88
CA GLN A 39 4.43 2.03 -12.87
C GLN A 39 4.85 1.61 -11.46
N VAL A 40 5.67 0.56 -11.38
CA VAL A 40 6.23 0.07 -10.12
C VAL A 40 7.73 0.05 -10.24
N LYS A 41 8.42 0.59 -9.23
CA LYS A 41 9.87 0.60 -9.15
C LYS A 41 10.32 -0.03 -7.84
N LEU A 42 11.25 -0.99 -7.90
CA LEU A 42 11.95 -1.46 -6.70
C LEU A 42 13.09 -0.50 -6.38
N CYS A 43 13.09 0.05 -5.18
CA CYS A 43 14.17 0.84 -4.60
C CYS A 43 14.92 0.00 -3.53
N SER A 44 15.76 0.62 -2.71
CA SER A 44 16.55 -0.07 -1.67
C SER A 44 15.69 -0.53 -0.49
N GLY A 45 14.92 -1.62 -0.68
CA GLY A 45 14.09 -2.25 0.37
C GLY A 45 12.61 -1.85 0.37
N TYR A 46 12.16 -1.04 -0.60
CA TYR A 46 10.78 -0.59 -0.72
C TYR A 46 10.35 -0.43 -2.19
N TYR A 47 9.04 -0.40 -2.44
CA TYR A 47 8.46 -0.22 -3.77
C TYR A 47 7.85 1.17 -3.93
N VAL A 48 8.09 1.81 -5.07
CA VAL A 48 7.49 3.09 -5.44
C VAL A 48 6.46 2.86 -6.54
N TYR A 49 5.25 3.35 -6.34
CA TYR A 49 4.13 3.21 -7.26
C TYR A 49 3.75 4.56 -7.86
N LYS A 50 3.65 4.62 -9.19
CA LYS A 50 3.04 5.74 -9.89
C LYS A 50 1.64 5.32 -10.34
N LEU A 51 0.65 5.66 -9.51
CA LEU A 51 -0.75 5.32 -9.73
C LEU A 51 -1.40 6.32 -10.70
N GLY A 52 -2.24 5.81 -11.59
CA GLY A 52 -3.12 6.64 -12.43
C GLY A 52 -4.43 6.94 -11.71
N LYS A 53 -5.08 8.04 -12.10
CA LYS A 53 -6.44 8.32 -11.65
C LYS A 53 -7.37 7.24 -12.21
N PRO A 54 -8.14 6.53 -11.37
CA PRO A 54 -9.09 5.54 -11.85
C PRO A 54 -10.11 6.18 -12.79
N SER A 55 -10.46 5.47 -13.86
CA SER A 55 -11.36 5.98 -14.91
C SER A 55 -12.80 6.20 -14.44
N VAL A 56 -13.20 5.65 -13.29
CA VAL A 56 -14.56 5.80 -12.72
C VAL A 56 -14.52 6.05 -11.22
N CYS A 57 -15.54 6.72 -10.69
CA CYS A 57 -15.61 7.19 -9.29
C CYS A 57 -15.64 6.06 -8.24
N TYR A 58 -16.00 4.84 -8.64
CA TYR A 58 -16.21 3.73 -7.69
C TYR A 58 -15.00 2.81 -7.51
N LEU A 59 -13.87 3.11 -8.16
CA LEU A 59 -12.65 2.33 -8.06
C LEU A 59 -11.66 2.95 -7.07
N ALA A 60 -11.03 2.12 -6.25
CA ALA A 60 -10.00 2.53 -5.31
C ALA A 60 -8.84 1.55 -5.30
N TYR A 61 -7.62 2.03 -5.03
CA TYR A 61 -6.47 1.18 -4.79
C TYR A 61 -6.47 0.70 -3.34
N CYS A 62 -6.18 -0.59 -3.13
CA CYS A 62 -6.05 -1.17 -1.80
C CYS A 62 -4.64 -1.72 -1.61
N ALA A 63 -4.11 -1.60 -0.39
CA ALA A 63 -2.84 -2.17 0.02
C ALA A 63 -3.03 -2.86 1.38
N GLU A 64 -2.48 -4.06 1.52
CA GLU A 64 -2.52 -4.81 2.78
C GLU A 64 -1.29 -4.47 3.66
N PRO A 65 -1.47 -4.15 4.96
CA PRO A 65 -0.34 -3.98 5.87
C PRO A 65 0.25 -5.34 6.25
N ASN A 66 1.57 -5.48 6.14
CA ASN A 66 2.27 -6.72 6.46
C ASN A 66 2.49 -6.87 7.98
N VAL A 67 2.32 -8.08 8.53
CA VAL A 67 2.05 -8.39 9.95
C VAL A 67 3.29 -8.47 10.85
N LEU A 68 4.43 -7.90 10.45
CA LEU A 68 5.71 -8.06 11.18
C LEU A 68 6.00 -6.93 12.20
N MET A 69 5.00 -6.30 12.83
CA MET A 69 5.21 -5.27 13.86
C MET A 69 5.06 -5.82 15.31
N PRO A 70 5.88 -5.37 16.29
CA PRO A 70 5.92 -5.89 17.67
C PRO A 70 4.73 -5.48 18.57
N ASP A 71 4.59 -6.18 19.70
CA ASP A 71 3.42 -6.22 20.61
C ASP A 71 2.88 -4.85 21.06
N GLY A 72 1.54 -4.71 21.04
CA GLY A 72 0.82 -3.56 21.60
C GLY A 72 0.64 -2.34 20.68
N PHE A 73 1.00 -2.43 19.40
CA PHE A 73 0.67 -1.40 18.42
C PHE A 73 -0.81 -1.45 18.06
N ARG A 74 -1.53 -0.35 18.30
CA ARG A 74 -2.95 -0.23 17.94
C ARG A 74 -3.30 1.17 17.46
N VAL A 75 -4.34 1.24 16.63
CA VAL A 75 -4.97 2.50 16.25
C VAL A 75 -5.92 2.91 17.37
N SER A 76 -5.64 4.02 18.05
CA SER A 76 -6.43 4.51 19.19
C SER A 76 -7.55 5.48 18.75
N GLY A 77 -7.53 5.99 17.53
CA GLY A 77 -8.57 6.88 17.01
C GLY A 77 -8.41 7.17 15.52
N GLN A 78 -9.53 7.41 14.83
CA GLN A 78 -9.54 7.75 13.41
C GLN A 78 -10.66 8.77 13.11
N THR A 79 -10.33 9.76 12.30
CA THR A 79 -11.29 10.71 11.69
C THR A 79 -11.16 10.67 10.17
N GLN A 80 -11.89 11.55 9.47
CA GLN A 80 -11.85 11.64 8.00
C GLN A 80 -10.46 11.99 7.45
N ASN A 81 -9.61 12.68 8.23
CA ASN A 81 -8.30 13.15 7.77
C ASN A 81 -7.16 12.84 8.75
N SER A 82 -7.40 12.05 9.80
CA SER A 82 -6.38 11.83 10.84
C SER A 82 -6.49 10.43 11.43
N ILE A 83 -5.34 9.87 11.80
CA ILE A 83 -5.22 8.57 12.46
C ILE A 83 -4.31 8.74 13.68
N THR A 84 -4.75 8.24 14.83
CA THR A 84 -4.01 8.27 16.10
C THR A 84 -3.48 6.88 16.42
N LEU A 85 -2.17 6.76 16.61
CA LEU A 85 -1.48 5.50 16.87
C LEU A 85 -1.00 5.46 18.33
N GLN A 86 -1.12 4.31 19.00
CA GLN A 86 -0.73 4.13 20.39
C GLN A 86 0.07 2.83 20.58
N TRP A 87 1.11 2.89 21.41
CA TRP A 87 1.97 1.77 21.79
C TRP A 87 2.40 1.85 23.27
N ASN A 88 2.90 0.75 23.83
CA ASN A 88 3.37 0.69 25.22
C ASN A 88 4.80 1.24 25.36
N LYS A 89 5.12 1.82 26.53
CA LYS A 89 6.47 2.31 26.84
C LYS A 89 7.42 1.13 27.08
N MET A 90 8.53 1.09 26.35
CA MET A 90 9.62 0.12 26.57
C MET A 90 10.96 0.87 26.71
N ASP A 91 11.80 0.45 27.65
CA ASP A 91 13.12 1.04 27.85
C ASP A 91 14.11 0.54 26.78
N ASN A 92 14.79 1.48 26.11
CA ASN A 92 15.78 1.27 25.04
C ASN A 92 15.26 0.84 23.66
N ILE A 93 14.00 1.12 23.29
CA ILE A 93 13.50 0.89 21.93
C ILE A 93 13.28 2.21 21.18
N ILE A 94 13.77 2.27 19.93
CA ILE A 94 13.56 3.37 18.99
C ILE A 94 12.33 3.04 18.14
N PHE A 95 11.32 3.92 18.19
CA PHE A 95 10.10 3.75 17.42
C PHE A 95 10.20 4.51 16.11
N VAL A 96 10.14 3.79 15.00
CA VAL A 96 10.16 4.36 13.66
C VAL A 96 8.77 4.22 13.06
N LEU A 97 8.12 5.35 12.80
CA LEU A 97 6.85 5.36 12.09
C LEU A 97 7.15 5.31 10.59
N GLN A 98 6.72 4.24 9.93
CA GLN A 98 6.85 4.10 8.48
C GLN A 98 5.48 4.27 7.83
N PHE A 99 5.24 5.43 7.25
CA PHE A 99 4.14 5.61 6.32
C PHE A 99 4.69 5.42 4.91
N ASN A 100 4.22 4.38 4.21
CA ASN A 100 4.63 4.10 2.83
C ASN A 100 6.15 3.79 2.70
N GLY A 101 6.74 3.12 3.70
CA GLY A 101 8.12 2.64 3.66
C GLY A 101 9.22 3.69 3.86
N THR A 102 8.88 4.91 4.27
CA THR A 102 9.86 5.95 4.64
C THR A 102 9.82 6.19 6.13
N GLU A 103 10.98 6.14 6.78
CA GLU A 103 11.14 6.52 8.19
C GLU A 103 10.87 8.03 8.30
N THR A 104 9.80 8.42 8.99
CA THR A 104 9.68 9.81 9.42
C THR A 104 10.47 9.95 10.71
N SER A 105 11.65 10.58 10.62
CA SER A 105 12.46 11.03 11.76
C SER A 105 11.70 11.99 12.67
#